data_AF-U9VR09-F1
#
_entry.id   AF-U9VR09-F1
#
_cell.length_a   1.000
_cell.length_b   1.000
_cell.length_c   1.000
_cell.angle_alpha   90.00
_cell.angle_beta   90.00
_cell.angle_gamma   90.00
#
_symmetry.space_group_name_H-M   'P 1'
#
loop_
_entity.id
_entity.type
_entity.pdbx_description
1 polymer ?
#
loop_
_entity_poly.entity_id
_entity_poly.type
_entity_poly.pdbx_seq_one_letter_code
_entity_poly.pdbx_strand_id
1 'polypeptide(L)' 'MDGLAPRIGEIIGDSQREERLDVLEACIAEAELPKEDYWWYLDLRRYGTVPHAGFGLGFERLV' A
#
# COMPACT_ATOMS: atom_id res chain seq x y z
N MET A 1 2.65 -6.43 -7.35
CA MET A 1 2.68 -7.64 -8.20
C MET A 1 1.30 -8.23 -8.15
N ASP A 2 0.87 -8.76 -9.29
CA ASP A 2 -0.53 -9.14 -9.49
C ASP A 2 -0.58 -10.66 -9.73
N GLY A 3 -1.39 -11.34 -8.93
CA GLY A 3 -1.69 -12.76 -9.09
C GLY A 3 -2.85 -12.93 -10.06
N LEU A 4 -2.58 -13.44 -11.25
CA LEU A 4 -3.58 -13.65 -12.30
C LEU A 4 -4.05 -15.10 -12.35
N ALA A 5 -5.36 -15.30 -12.43
CA ALA A 5 -6.01 -16.59 -12.65
C ALA A 5 -6.65 -16.67 -14.05
N PRO A 6 -6.59 -17.84 -14.73
CA PRO A 6 -7.22 -18.00 -16.03
C PRO A 6 -8.72 -17.64 -16.01
N ARG A 7 -9.17 -16.90 -17.03
CA ARG A 7 -10.57 -16.45 -17.24
C ARG A 7 -11.12 -15.42 -16.24
N ILE A 8 -10.56 -15.32 -15.03
CA ILE A 8 -11.01 -14.39 -13.98
C ILE A 8 -10.15 -13.11 -13.95
N GLY A 9 -8.89 -13.20 -14.39
CA GLY A 9 -7.96 -12.07 -14.33
C GLY A 9 -7.30 -11.97 -12.96
N GLU A 10 -7.11 -10.76 -12.45
CA GLU A 10 -6.45 -10.56 -11.16
C GLU A 10 -7.30 -11.05 -9.98
N ILE A 11 -6.70 -11.92 -9.18
CA ILE A 11 -7.28 -12.43 -7.93
C ILE A 11 -6.54 -11.90 -6.70
N ILE A 12 -5.23 -11.64 -6.81
CA ILE A 12 -4.38 -11.10 -5.75
C ILE A 12 -3.72 -9.83 -6.25
N GLY A 13 -3.78 -8.77 -5.46
CA GLY A 13 -2.99 -7.56 -5.66
C GLY A 13 -2.03 -7.38 -4.49
N ASP A 14 -0.73 -7.34 -4.75
CA ASP A 14 0.32 -7.13 -3.74
C ASP A 14 1.13 -5.85 -3.99
N SER A 15 1.74 -5.35 -2.92
CA SER A 15 2.76 -4.30 -3.03
C SER A 15 3.66 -4.25 -1.80
N GLN A 16 4.91 -3.87 -2.03
CA GLN A 16 5.76 -3.31 -0.99
C GLN A 16 5.28 -1.90 -0.66
N ARG A 17 5.34 -1.52 0.62
CA ARG A 17 4.94 -0.19 1.08
C ARG A 17 6.18 0.67 1.24
N GLU A 18 6.08 1.92 0.82
CA GLU A 18 7.15 2.90 1.02
C GLU A 18 7.42 3.07 2.52
N GLU A 19 8.66 2.79 2.91
CA GLU A 19 9.16 2.90 4.27
C GLU A 19 9.84 4.25 4.55
N ARG A 20 10.26 4.99 3.52
CA ARG A 20 10.93 6.29 3.68
C ARG A 20 9.90 7.40 3.84
N LEU A 21 9.98 8.12 4.95
CA LEU A 21 9.01 9.14 5.32
C LEU A 21 8.97 10.30 4.32
N ASP A 22 10.13 10.79 3.88
CA ASP A 22 10.26 11.91 2.94
C ASP A 22 9.60 11.61 1.59
N VAL A 23 9.79 10.39 1.07
CA VAL A 23 9.17 9.95 -0.17
C VAL A 23 7.66 9.83 -0.01
N LEU A 24 7.19 9.22 1.09
CA LEU A 24 5.76 9.09 1.37
C LEU A 24 5.08 10.46 1.54
N GLU A 25 5.71 11.40 2.23
CA GLU A 25 5.18 12.76 2.38
C GLU A 25 5.13 13.51 1.04
N ALA A 26 6.13 13.32 0.17
CA ALA A 26 6.12 13.87 -1.19
C ALA A 26 4.97 13.28 -2.04
N CYS A 27 4.74 11.97 -1.97
CA CYS A 27 3.64 11.31 -2.68
C CYS A 27 2.26 11.80 -2.21
N ILE A 28 2.07 12.01 -0.90
CA ILE A 28 0.81 12.57 -0.35
C ILE A 28 0.58 13.98 -0.90
N ALA A 29 1.63 14.80 -0.96
CA ALA A 29 1.55 16.16 -1.49
C ALA A 29 1.25 16.17 -3.01
N GLU A 30 1.89 15.29 -3.79
CA GLU A 30 1.66 15.16 -5.23
C GLU A 30 0.24 14.68 -5.56
N ALA A 31 -0.32 13.81 -4.71
CA ALA A 31 -1.69 13.32 -4.84
C ALA A 31 -2.76 14.30 -4.31
N GLU A 32 -2.36 15.50 -3.86
CA GLU A 32 -3.24 16.52 -3.28
C GLU A 32 -4.08 16.01 -2.08
N LEU A 33 -3.50 15.10 -1.29
CA LEU A 33 -4.16 14.50 -0.14
C LEU A 33 -3.88 15.31 1.15
N PRO A 34 -4.87 15.47 2.06
CA PRO A 34 -4.69 16.17 3.33
C PRO A 34 -3.74 15.35 4.24
N LYS A 35 -2.52 15.86 4.45
CA LYS A 35 -1.46 15.17 5.20
C LYS A 35 -1.87 14.85 6.64
N GLU A 36 -2.67 15.72 7.24
CA GLU A 36 -3.21 15.58 8.58
C GLU A 36 -3.98 14.28 8.78
N ASP A 37 -4.72 13.79 7.78
CA ASP A 37 -5.50 12.54 7.90
C ASP A 37 -4.61 11.29 7.98
N TYR A 38 -3.36 11.41 7.52
CA TYR A 38 -2.38 10.33 7.47
C TYR A 38 -1.36 10.39 8.63
N TRP A 39 -1.55 11.27 9.62
CA TRP A 39 -0.58 11.48 10.70
C TRP A 39 -0.11 10.18 11.37
N TRP A 40 -1.05 9.29 11.67
CA TRP A 40 -0.78 8.00 12.33
C TRP A 40 -0.05 7.03 11.40
N TYR A 41 -0.31 7.10 10.09
CA TYR A 41 0.32 6.23 9.09
C TYR A 41 1.76 6.65 8.81
N LEU A 42 2.02 7.97 8.86
CA LEU A 42 3.36 8.56 8.78
C LEU A 42 4.18 8.25 10.04
N ASP A 43 3.56 8.21 11.21
CA ASP A 43 4.22 7.83 12.45
C ASP A 43 4.76 6.40 12.43
N LEU A 44 4.13 5.48 11.67
CA LEU A 44 4.68 4.14 11.42
C LEU A 44 6.04 4.18 10.71
N ARG A 45 6.35 5.27 10.00
CA ARG A 45 7.66 5.49 9.35
C ARG A 45 8.65 6.18 10.29
N ARG A 46 8.16 7.03 11.21
CA ARG A 46 8.98 7.78 12.17
C ARG A 46 9.53 6.91 13.30
N TYR A 47 8.73 5.97 13.80
CA TYR A 47 9.03 5.24 15.03
C TYR A 47 9.34 3.76 14.77
N GLY A 48 10.49 3.49 14.15
CA GLY A 48 11.01 2.12 13.99
C GLY A 48 10.43 1.37 12.78
N THR A 49 10.46 2.01 11.61
CA THR A 49 10.00 1.40 10.36
C THR A 49 10.95 0.33 9.85
N VAL A 50 10.42 -0.57 9.01
CA VAL A 50 11.16 -1.63 8.33
C VAL A 50 10.60 -1.80 6.92
N PRO A 51 11.37 -2.36 5.97
CA PRO A 51 10.81 -2.80 4.70
C PRO A 51 9.68 -3.80 4.93
N HIS A 52 8.48 -3.48 4.45
CA HIS A 52 7.29 -4.32 4.65
C HIS A 52 6.40 -4.33 3.41
N ALA A 53 5.66 -5.42 3.24
CA ALA A 53 4.77 -5.64 2.12
C ALA A 53 3.47 -6.30 2.59
N GLY A 54 2.45 -6.26 1.75
CA GLY A 54 1.19 -6.96 1.98
C GLY A 54 0.46 -7.19 0.68
N PHE A 55 -0.56 -8.05 0.74
CA PHE A 55 -1.41 -8.37 -0.39
C PHE A 55 -2.89 -8.37 0.02
N GLY A 56 -3.76 -8.12 -0.94
CA GLY A 56 -5.20 -8.29 -0.84
C GLY A 56 -5.67 -9.43 -1.73
N LEU A 57 -6.68 -10.16 -1.29
CA LEU A 57 -7.30 -11.27 -2.03
C LEU A 57 -8.81 -11.07 -2.00
N GLY A 58 -9.44 -11.01 -3.18
CA GLY A 58 -10.90 -10.94 -3.29
C GLY A 58 -11.52 -12.32 -3.11
N PHE A 59 -12.08 -12.60 -1.93
CA PHE A 59 -12.58 -13.93 -1.58
C PHE A 59 -13.68 -14.41 -2.53
N GLU A 60 -14.55 -13.50 -2.99
CA GLU A 60 -15.63 -13.78 -3.93
C GLU A 60 -15.12 -14.16 -5.33
N ARG A 61 -13.87 -13.81 -5.68
CA ARG A 61 -13.25 -14.18 -6.97
C ARG A 61 -12.68 -15.59 -6.98
N LEU A 62 -12.71 -16.30 -5.85
CA LEU A 62 -12.16 -17.65 -5.70
C LEU A 62 -13.16 -18.77 -5.99
N VAL A 63 -14.43 -18.44 -6.22
CA VAL A 63 -15.55 -19.39 -6.34
C VAL A 63 -15.95 -19.62 -7.80
#